data_AF-A0A329XQD5-F1
#
_entry.id   AF-A0A329XQD5-F1
#
_cell.length_a   1.000
_cell.length_b   1.000
_cell.length_c   1.000
_cell.angle_alpha   90.00
_cell.angle_beta   90.00
_cell.angle_gamma   90.00
#
_symmetry.space_group_name_H-M   'P 1'
#
loop_
_entity.id
_entity.type
_entity.pdbx_description
1 polymer ?
#
loop_
_entity_poly.entity_id
_entity_poly.type
_entity_poly.pdbx_seq_one_letter_code
_entity_poly.pdbx_strand_id
1 'polypeptide(L)'
;MTAATYSGSSSHPEPDPADAAWYRSLNAELTAHGLSPKELERIVADARAEADSAGIAPANLFGPAVLFARELASAMKEGDAAGRDTGHTLGPVVLRLHDVTLRRGRRTVLSNFSLTVRRSEIVAVVGSNGAGKSTLLQACAGLLPTSSGRVERTERFGYAPQLDALAPLLTVDEHLRLFGALDGANQDRAVPTGHQILHRLGWRPNGEQITRTLSGGTQQKLNLALAQLTSPELLLLDEPYQGLDALAYEDLWTLISAWRSSGAGVLLVTHLLRDIDFVDRVVELPAPESYTEAPKTKERAV
;
A
#
# COMPACT_ATOMS: atom_id res chain seq x y z
N MET A 1 -45.42 7.51 64.21
CA MET A 1 -45.16 6.56 63.11
C MET A 1 -45.89 7.06 61.88
N THR A 2 -45.19 7.66 60.92
CA THR A 2 -45.61 7.67 59.51
C THR A 2 -44.36 7.88 58.66
N ALA A 3 -44.03 6.89 57.84
CA ALA A 3 -42.89 6.90 56.94
C ALA A 3 -43.22 7.72 55.68
N ALA A 4 -42.34 8.64 55.32
CA ALA A 4 -42.37 9.30 54.02
C ALA A 4 -41.49 8.50 53.05
N THR A 5 -42.13 7.83 52.10
CA THR A 5 -41.50 7.20 50.94
C THR A 5 -40.89 8.27 50.03
N TYR A 6 -39.56 8.27 49.92
CA TYR A 6 -38.81 9.03 48.92
C TYR A 6 -38.74 8.20 47.64
N SER A 7 -39.58 8.50 46.65
CA SER A 7 -39.46 7.94 45.31
C SER A 7 -38.36 8.70 44.56
N GLY A 8 -37.13 8.18 44.62
CA GLY A 8 -36.04 8.63 43.76
C GLY A 8 -36.33 8.22 42.32
N SER A 9 -36.83 9.16 41.51
CA SER A 9 -36.86 9.04 40.06
C SER A 9 -35.41 9.05 39.56
N SER A 10 -34.87 7.87 39.24
CA SER A 10 -33.67 7.73 38.43
C SER A 10 -33.98 8.19 37.01
N SER A 11 -33.90 9.50 36.77
CA SER A 11 -33.90 10.07 35.44
C SER A 11 -32.59 9.66 34.75
N HIS A 12 -32.60 8.54 34.04
CA HIS A 12 -31.60 8.29 33.02
C HIS A 12 -31.74 9.43 31.99
N PRO A 13 -30.68 10.21 31.73
CA PRO A 13 -30.74 11.24 30.70
C PRO A 13 -31.10 10.57 29.36
N GLU A 14 -32.00 11.19 28.60
CA GLU A 14 -32.29 10.73 27.23
C GLU A 14 -30.97 10.72 26.44
N PRO A 15 -30.68 9.64 25.69
CA PRO A 15 -29.43 9.52 24.96
C PRO A 15 -29.32 10.63 23.91
N ASP A 16 -28.14 11.26 23.83
CA ASP A 16 -27.86 12.31 22.85
C ASP A 16 -28.20 11.81 21.42
N PRO A 17 -28.98 12.56 20.62
CA PRO A 17 -29.29 12.19 19.24
C PRO A 17 -28.05 11.87 18.38
N ALA A 18 -26.92 12.51 18.65
CA ALA A 18 -25.65 12.27 17.98
C ALA A 18 -25.07 10.89 18.34
N ASP A 19 -25.15 10.50 19.61
CA ASP A 19 -24.69 9.18 20.09
C ASP A 19 -25.59 8.09 19.52
N ALA A 20 -26.90 8.31 19.49
CA ALA A 20 -27.84 7.39 18.86
C ALA A 20 -27.57 7.20 17.35
N ALA A 21 -27.14 8.25 16.65
CA ALA A 21 -26.72 8.16 15.25
C ALA A 21 -25.42 7.36 15.08
N TRP A 22 -24.47 7.55 16.00
CA TRP A 22 -23.21 6.81 16.01
C TRP A 22 -23.43 5.30 16.14
N TYR A 23 -24.25 4.86 17.11
CA TYR A 23 -24.55 3.43 17.28
C TYR A 23 -25.33 2.82 16.10
N ARG A 24 -26.23 3.59 15.47
CA ARG A 24 -26.91 3.14 14.24
C ARG A 24 -25.91 2.91 13.09
N SER A 25 -24.93 3.82 12.95
CA SER A 25 -23.86 3.69 11.95
C SER A 25 -22.96 2.49 12.24
N LEU A 26 -22.56 2.29 13.50
CA LEU A 26 -21.76 1.14 13.92
C LEU A 26 -22.47 -0.18 13.58
N ASN A 27 -23.77 -0.27 13.91
CA ASN A 27 -24.57 -1.46 13.68
C ASN A 27 -24.72 -1.77 12.17
N ALA A 28 -24.93 -0.74 11.34
CA ALA A 28 -25.02 -0.91 9.89
C ALA A 28 -23.71 -1.43 9.28
N GLU A 29 -22.57 -0.89 9.71
CA GLU A 29 -21.25 -1.28 9.20
C GLU A 29 -20.83 -2.69 9.65
N LEU A 30 -21.04 -3.05 10.92
CA LEU A 30 -20.78 -4.40 11.40
C LEU A 30 -21.68 -5.44 10.70
N THR A 31 -22.93 -5.06 10.39
CA THR A 31 -23.83 -5.93 9.60
C THR A 31 -23.30 -6.11 8.18
N ALA A 32 -22.82 -5.04 7.54
CA ALA A 32 -22.22 -5.08 6.21
C ALA A 32 -20.94 -5.94 6.17
N HIS A 33 -20.24 -6.05 7.30
CA HIS A 33 -19.09 -6.93 7.48
C HIS A 33 -19.45 -8.39 7.83
N GLY A 34 -20.74 -8.73 7.87
CA GLY A 34 -21.21 -10.11 7.97
C GLY A 34 -21.24 -10.69 9.38
N LEU A 35 -21.16 -9.85 10.43
CA LEU A 35 -21.28 -10.32 11.80
C LEU A 35 -22.69 -10.84 12.09
N SER A 36 -22.79 -11.84 12.97
CA SER A 36 -24.10 -12.39 13.36
C SER A 36 -24.86 -11.44 14.29
N PRO A 37 -26.20 -11.45 14.29
CA PRO A 37 -27.01 -10.55 15.13
C PRO A 37 -26.63 -10.57 16.61
N LYS A 38 -26.24 -11.73 17.15
CA LYS A 38 -25.79 -11.87 18.55
C LYS A 38 -24.45 -11.19 18.84
N GLU A 39 -23.54 -11.17 17.87
CA GLU A 39 -22.23 -10.50 18.00
C GLU A 39 -22.39 -8.99 17.93
N LEU A 40 -23.25 -8.50 17.02
CA LEU A 40 -23.57 -7.08 16.95
C LEU A 40 -24.17 -6.56 18.24
N GLU A 41 -25.18 -7.26 18.78
CA GLU A 41 -25.81 -6.88 20.05
C GLU A 41 -24.79 -6.76 21.19
N ARG A 42 -23.86 -7.72 21.28
CA ARG A 42 -22.81 -7.71 22.30
C ARG A 42 -21.84 -6.54 22.12
N ILE A 43 -21.30 -6.35 20.91
CA ILE A 43 -20.32 -5.28 20.63
C ILE A 43 -20.91 -3.89 20.87
N VAL A 44 -22.15 -3.68 20.42
CA VAL A 44 -22.85 -2.40 20.62
C VAL A 44 -23.17 -2.16 22.10
N ALA A 45 -23.52 -3.21 22.85
CA ALA A 45 -23.74 -3.11 24.29
C ALA A 45 -22.45 -2.81 25.06
N ASP A 46 -21.34 -3.47 24.72
CA ASP A 46 -20.04 -3.28 25.35
C ASP A 46 -19.52 -1.85 25.10
N ALA A 47 -19.55 -1.38 23.84
CA ALA A 47 -19.14 -0.02 23.48
C ALA A 47 -20.02 1.06 24.15
N ARG A 48 -21.29 0.75 24.41
CA ARG A 48 -22.19 1.65 25.15
C ARG A 48 -21.85 1.70 26.63
N ALA A 49 -21.69 0.55 27.26
CA ALA A 49 -21.34 0.47 28.68
C ALA A 49 -20.01 1.18 28.98
N GLU A 50 -19.03 1.06 28.08
CA GLU A 50 -17.72 1.71 28.21
C GLU A 50 -17.81 3.24 28.04
N ALA A 51 -18.54 3.74 27.03
CA ALA A 51 -18.80 5.17 26.86
C ALA A 51 -19.55 5.78 28.07
N ASP A 52 -20.58 5.09 28.56
CA ASP A 52 -21.37 5.50 29.72
C ASP A 52 -20.52 5.53 30.99
N SER A 53 -19.66 4.53 31.20
CA SER A 53 -18.75 4.47 32.35
C SER A 53 -17.67 5.56 32.30
N ALA A 54 -17.21 5.92 31.11
CA ALA A 54 -16.23 7.00 30.92
C ALA A 54 -16.90 8.39 30.99
N GLY A 55 -18.22 8.47 30.80
CA GLY A 55 -18.96 9.73 30.69
C GLY A 55 -18.57 10.53 29.45
N ILE A 56 -18.10 9.86 28.38
CA ILE A 56 -17.59 10.47 27.16
C ILE A 56 -18.42 9.97 25.98
N ALA A 57 -18.77 10.88 25.05
CA ALA A 57 -19.48 10.51 23.83
C ALA A 57 -18.67 9.48 23.01
N PRO A 58 -19.33 8.44 22.44
CA PRO A 58 -18.66 7.36 21.72
C PRO A 58 -17.81 7.84 20.54
N ALA A 59 -18.21 8.92 19.86
CA ALA A 59 -17.41 9.50 18.77
C ALA A 59 -16.06 10.07 19.25
N ASN A 60 -15.98 10.55 20.49
CA ASN A 60 -14.74 11.06 21.08
C ASN A 60 -13.90 9.93 21.70
N LEU A 61 -14.54 8.86 22.16
CA LEU A 61 -13.86 7.73 22.80
C LEU A 61 -13.30 6.73 21.77
N PHE A 62 -14.09 6.38 20.76
CA PHE A 62 -13.76 5.35 19.76
C PHE A 62 -13.53 5.93 18.36
N GLY A 63 -13.70 7.24 18.17
CA GLY A 63 -13.66 7.86 16.86
C GLY A 63 -14.91 7.59 16.01
N PRO A 64 -14.86 7.82 14.69
CA PRO A 64 -15.98 7.57 13.79
C PRO A 64 -16.44 6.10 13.81
N ALA A 65 -17.76 5.88 13.90
CA ALA A 65 -18.36 4.55 14.01
C ALA A 65 -17.92 3.57 12.91
N VAL A 66 -17.74 4.05 11.68
CA VAL A 66 -17.29 3.25 10.54
C VAL A 66 -15.87 2.72 10.75
N LEU A 67 -14.97 3.53 11.32
CA LEU A 67 -13.58 3.13 11.55
C LEU A 67 -13.50 2.11 12.69
N PHE A 68 -14.24 2.37 13.76
CA PHE A 68 -14.33 1.44 14.88
C PHE A 68 -14.95 0.09 14.46
N ALA A 69 -16.00 0.12 13.63
CA ALA A 69 -16.60 -1.10 13.07
C ALA A 69 -15.62 -1.92 12.25
N ARG A 70 -14.79 -1.27 11.42
CA ARG A 70 -13.78 -1.91 10.58
C ARG A 70 -12.64 -2.51 11.41
N GLU A 71 -12.19 -1.80 12.44
CA GLU A 71 -11.15 -2.30 13.36
C GLU A 71 -11.63 -3.54 14.12
N LEU A 72 -12.85 -3.51 14.66
CA LEU A 72 -13.47 -4.66 15.31
C LEU A 72 -13.68 -5.82 14.34
N ALA A 73 -14.16 -5.56 13.12
CA ALA A 73 -14.30 -6.59 12.09
C ALA A 73 -12.94 -7.18 11.66
N SER A 74 -11.86 -6.40 11.70
CA SER A 74 -10.49 -6.89 11.46
C SER A 74 -10.01 -7.76 12.61
N ALA A 75 -10.12 -7.27 13.85
CA ALA A 75 -9.71 -7.99 15.05
C ALA A 75 -10.49 -9.31 15.24
N MET A 76 -11.75 -9.36 14.80
CA MET A 76 -12.55 -10.60 14.83
C MET A 76 -12.20 -11.56 13.69
N LYS A 77 -11.82 -11.04 12.51
CA LYS A 77 -11.20 -11.86 11.47
C LYS A 77 -9.85 -12.40 11.92
N GLU A 78 -9.12 -11.67 12.77
CA GLU A 78 -7.87 -12.11 13.41
C GLU A 78 -8.12 -13.15 14.52
N GLY A 79 -9.22 -13.03 15.28
CA GLY A 79 -9.67 -14.02 16.26
C GLY A 79 -10.09 -15.36 15.63
N ASP A 80 -10.68 -15.32 14.43
CA ASP A 80 -10.91 -16.51 13.59
C ASP A 80 -9.65 -16.93 12.80
N ALA A 81 -8.62 -16.09 12.77
CA ALA A 81 -7.31 -16.35 12.14
C ALA A 81 -6.24 -16.86 13.13
N ALA A 82 -6.60 -17.20 14.37
CA ALA A 82 -5.75 -18.04 15.23
C ALA A 82 -5.49 -19.46 14.65
N GLY A 83 -6.07 -19.77 13.48
CA GLY A 83 -5.80 -20.97 12.68
C GLY A 83 -5.35 -20.73 11.24
N ARG A 84 -4.94 -19.53 10.82
CA ARG A 84 -4.43 -19.29 9.45
C ARG A 84 -2.92 -19.05 9.39
N ASP A 85 -2.19 -20.13 9.65
CA ASP A 85 -1.08 -20.47 8.76
C ASP A 85 -1.68 -20.69 7.37
N THR A 86 -1.66 -19.66 6.51
CA THR A 86 -1.97 -19.84 5.08
C THR A 86 -0.69 -19.68 4.30
N GLY A 87 0.13 -20.74 4.36
CA GLY A 87 1.19 -20.97 3.40
C GLY A 87 0.64 -20.98 1.98
N HIS A 88 0.53 -19.82 1.35
CA HIS A 88 0.50 -19.72 -0.09
C HIS A 88 1.82 -20.29 -0.59
N THR A 89 1.77 -21.37 -1.38
CA THR A 89 2.97 -22.00 -1.90
C THR A 89 3.71 -21.00 -2.79
N LEU A 90 4.87 -20.54 -2.33
CA LEU A 90 5.73 -19.66 -3.13
C LEU A 90 6.13 -20.39 -4.40
N GLY A 91 5.96 -19.72 -5.54
CA GLY A 91 6.36 -20.27 -6.82
C GLY A 91 7.86 -20.08 -7.09
N PRO A 92 8.29 -20.21 -8.36
CA PRO A 92 9.68 -20.01 -8.73
C PRO A 92 10.15 -18.58 -8.46
N VAL A 93 11.48 -18.41 -8.37
CA VAL A 93 12.14 -17.11 -8.24
C VAL A 93 11.94 -16.32 -9.54
N VAL A 94 11.38 -15.11 -9.43
CA VAL A 94 11.16 -14.17 -10.54
C VAL A 94 12.12 -12.98 -10.51
N LEU A 95 12.79 -12.75 -9.37
CA LEU A 95 13.85 -11.76 -9.21
C LEU A 95 14.92 -12.31 -8.26
N ARG A 96 16.19 -12.16 -8.63
CA ARG A 96 17.36 -12.49 -7.82
C ARG A 96 18.42 -11.42 -7.97
N LEU A 97 18.82 -10.84 -6.86
CA LEU A 97 20.00 -9.99 -6.70
C LEU A 97 21.04 -10.80 -5.95
N HIS A 98 22.24 -10.87 -6.50
CA HIS A 98 23.38 -11.57 -5.91
C HIS A 98 24.57 -10.62 -5.78
N ASP A 99 24.92 -10.28 -4.55
CA ASP A 99 26.04 -9.41 -4.15
C ASP A 99 26.11 -8.11 -4.95
N VAL A 100 24.93 -7.49 -5.14
CA VAL A 100 24.78 -6.30 -5.98
C VAL A 100 25.37 -5.10 -5.25
N THR A 101 26.28 -4.40 -5.93
CA THR A 101 26.75 -3.08 -5.52
C THR A 101 26.26 -2.04 -6.52
N LEU A 102 25.59 -1.00 -6.01
CA LEU A 102 25.04 0.11 -6.81
C LEU A 102 25.78 1.40 -6.48
N ARG A 103 26.19 2.13 -7.53
CA ARG A 103 26.87 3.41 -7.41
C ARG A 103 26.15 4.48 -8.23
N ARG A 104 26.08 5.68 -7.67
CA ARG A 104 25.63 6.90 -8.37
C ARG A 104 26.81 7.87 -8.41
N GLY A 105 27.48 7.92 -9.57
CA GLY A 105 28.75 8.63 -9.70
C GLY A 105 29.82 8.03 -8.79
N ARG A 106 30.35 8.82 -7.86
CA ARG A 106 31.37 8.38 -6.90
C ARG A 106 30.80 7.75 -5.61
N ARG A 107 29.50 7.90 -5.36
CA ARG A 107 28.85 7.43 -4.13
C ARG A 107 28.38 6.00 -4.29
N THR A 108 28.79 5.12 -3.38
CA THR A 108 28.15 3.82 -3.20
C THR A 108 26.81 4.01 -2.51
N VAL A 109 25.75 3.48 -3.10
CA VAL A 109 24.38 3.59 -2.61
C VAL A 109 23.99 2.30 -1.88
N LEU A 110 24.34 1.15 -2.42
CA LEU A 110 24.17 -0.17 -1.81
C LEU A 110 25.43 -1.00 -2.08
N SER A 111 25.83 -1.81 -1.11
CA SER A 111 27.05 -2.62 -1.16
C SER A 111 26.70 -4.08 -0.83
N ASN A 112 27.11 -5.02 -1.68
CA ASN A 112 26.95 -6.47 -1.46
C ASN A 112 25.51 -6.89 -1.05
N PHE A 113 24.51 -6.31 -1.71
CA PHE A 113 23.11 -6.55 -1.38
C PHE A 113 22.56 -7.76 -2.16
N SER A 114 21.94 -8.69 -1.44
CA SER A 114 21.34 -9.89 -2.01
C SER A 114 19.86 -9.98 -1.61
N LEU A 115 19.01 -10.28 -2.59
CA LEU A 115 17.56 -10.36 -2.42
C LEU A 115 16.98 -11.35 -3.42
N THR A 116 15.92 -12.04 -3.05
CA THR A 116 15.10 -12.81 -4.00
C THR A 116 13.65 -12.40 -3.88
N VAL A 117 12.88 -12.55 -4.95
CA VAL A 117 11.41 -12.45 -4.94
C VAL A 117 10.87 -13.63 -5.74
N ARG A 118 9.87 -14.31 -5.19
CA ARG A 118 9.19 -15.45 -5.81
C ARG A 118 7.81 -15.06 -6.33
N ARG A 119 7.26 -15.89 -7.22
CA ARG A 119 5.84 -15.79 -7.57
C ARG A 119 4.97 -15.95 -6.32
N SER A 120 3.88 -15.17 -6.24
CA SER A 120 2.98 -15.12 -5.08
C SER A 120 3.62 -14.58 -3.80
N GLU A 121 4.72 -13.82 -3.92
CA GLU A 121 5.39 -13.16 -2.80
C GLU A 121 5.29 -11.63 -2.95
N ILE A 122 4.90 -10.93 -1.88
CA ILE A 122 5.06 -9.49 -1.73
C ILE A 122 6.26 -9.23 -0.81
N VAL A 123 7.30 -8.61 -1.36
CA VAL A 123 8.48 -8.18 -0.62
C VAL A 123 8.49 -6.66 -0.53
N ALA A 124 8.51 -6.14 0.69
CA ALA A 124 8.74 -4.72 0.94
C ALA A 124 10.21 -4.46 1.25
N VAL A 125 10.78 -3.44 0.60
CA VAL A 125 12.09 -2.90 0.90
C VAL A 125 11.91 -1.54 1.55
N VAL A 126 12.30 -1.44 2.82
CA VAL A 126 12.14 -0.24 3.64
C VAL A 126 13.47 0.44 3.91
N GLY A 127 13.44 1.74 4.16
CA GLY A 127 14.65 2.49 4.51
C GLY A 127 14.44 3.99 4.46
N SER A 128 15.37 4.74 5.05
CA SER A 128 15.31 6.20 5.08
C SER A 128 15.42 6.83 3.68
N ASN A 129 15.12 8.13 3.58
CA ASN A 129 15.32 8.88 2.35
C ASN A 129 16.81 8.89 1.98
N GLY A 130 17.12 8.52 0.74
CA GLY A 130 18.50 8.39 0.27
C GLY A 130 19.19 7.07 0.60
N ALA A 131 18.50 6.09 1.22
CA ALA A 131 19.02 4.74 1.44
C ALA A 131 19.19 3.90 0.16
N GLY A 132 18.72 4.40 -0.99
CA GLY A 132 18.90 3.74 -2.29
C GLY A 132 17.72 2.94 -2.83
N LYS A 133 16.54 3.03 -2.20
CA LYS A 133 15.29 2.38 -2.61
C LYS A 133 14.99 2.48 -4.12
N SER A 134 14.86 3.69 -4.66
CA SER A 134 14.61 3.90 -6.10
C SER A 134 15.79 3.46 -6.97
N THR A 135 17.02 3.55 -6.46
CA THR A 135 18.23 3.09 -7.18
C THR A 135 18.23 1.57 -7.32
N LEU A 136 17.78 0.85 -6.30
CA LEU A 136 17.58 -0.59 -6.31
C LEU A 136 16.55 -1.00 -7.35
N LEU A 137 15.38 -0.35 -7.39
CA LEU A 137 14.34 -0.69 -8.37
C LEU A 137 14.76 -0.35 -9.80
N GLN A 138 15.46 0.75 -10.01
CA GLN A 138 16.02 1.07 -11.33
C GLN A 138 17.02 0.01 -11.81
N ALA A 139 17.84 -0.54 -10.90
CA ALA A 139 18.71 -1.67 -11.23
C ALA A 139 17.91 -2.94 -11.55
N CYS A 140 16.85 -3.23 -10.77
CA CYS A 140 15.94 -4.34 -11.03
C CYS A 140 15.23 -4.21 -12.39
N ALA A 141 14.80 -3.01 -12.75
CA ALA A 141 14.18 -2.72 -14.04
C ALA A 141 15.17 -2.79 -15.23
N GLY A 142 16.48 -2.75 -14.96
CA GLY A 142 17.53 -2.69 -15.98
C GLY A 142 17.83 -1.27 -16.49
N LEU A 143 17.36 -0.25 -15.77
CA LEU A 143 17.59 1.16 -16.07
C LEU A 143 18.91 1.70 -15.48
N LEU A 144 19.51 0.94 -14.56
CA LEU A 144 20.78 1.28 -13.92
C LEU A 144 21.69 0.04 -13.88
N PRO A 145 22.89 0.07 -14.48
CA PRO A 145 23.82 -1.05 -14.41
C PRO A 145 24.38 -1.22 -12.98
N THR A 146 24.60 -2.47 -12.59
CA THR A 146 25.29 -2.80 -11.35
C THR A 146 26.79 -2.55 -11.47
N SER A 147 27.43 -2.07 -10.40
CA SER A 147 28.90 -1.92 -10.34
C SER A 147 29.59 -3.26 -10.08
N SER A 148 28.95 -4.14 -9.31
CA SER A 148 29.34 -5.54 -9.11
C SER A 148 28.08 -6.37 -8.81
N GLY A 149 28.22 -7.69 -8.83
CA GLY A 149 27.12 -8.62 -8.61
C GLY A 149 26.23 -8.78 -9.85
N ARG A 150 25.07 -9.42 -9.67
CA ARG A 150 24.14 -9.73 -10.76
C ARG A 150 22.68 -9.52 -10.37
N VAL A 151 21.89 -9.01 -11.31
CA VAL A 151 20.43 -8.97 -11.25
C VAL A 151 19.91 -9.93 -12.31
N GLU A 152 19.12 -10.91 -11.88
CA GLU A 152 18.41 -11.85 -12.74
C GLU A 152 16.91 -11.67 -12.49
N ARG A 153 16.12 -11.44 -13.54
CA ARG A 153 14.66 -11.29 -13.44
C ARG A 153 13.95 -11.94 -14.60
N THR A 154 12.66 -12.24 -14.42
CA THR A 154 11.77 -12.61 -15.53
C THR A 154 11.73 -11.51 -16.61
N GLU A 155 11.48 -11.93 -17.85
CA GLU A 155 11.30 -11.04 -19.00
C GLU A 155 9.97 -10.26 -18.91
N ARG A 156 8.93 -10.89 -18.36
CA ARG A 156 7.60 -10.29 -18.19
C ARG A 156 7.50 -9.60 -16.83
N PHE A 157 7.93 -8.35 -16.77
CA PHE A 157 7.84 -7.53 -15.57
C PHE A 157 7.22 -6.16 -15.85
N GLY A 158 6.60 -5.58 -14.83
CA GLY A 158 6.09 -4.21 -14.83
C GLY A 158 6.87 -3.34 -13.86
N TYR A 159 7.05 -2.07 -14.19
CA TYR A 159 7.71 -1.09 -13.32
C TYR A 159 6.87 0.18 -13.20
N ALA A 160 6.46 0.51 -11.98
CA ALA A 160 5.79 1.75 -11.61
C ALA A 160 6.77 2.64 -10.83
N PRO A 161 7.37 3.67 -11.45
CA PRO A 161 8.28 4.58 -10.78
C PRO A 161 7.54 5.60 -9.89
N GLN A 162 8.29 6.29 -9.02
CA GLN A 162 7.77 7.22 -8.03
C GLN A 162 7.07 8.44 -8.67
N LEU A 163 7.72 9.15 -9.60
CA LEU A 163 7.15 10.23 -10.45
C LEU A 163 8.05 10.44 -11.71
N ASP A 164 7.57 11.20 -12.71
CA ASP A 164 8.30 11.66 -13.92
C ASP A 164 8.59 10.65 -15.05
N ALA A 165 7.91 9.50 -15.12
CA ALA A 165 8.12 8.54 -16.22
C ALA A 165 7.15 8.69 -17.40
N LEU A 166 6.08 9.46 -17.24
CA LEU A 166 5.06 9.60 -18.26
C LEU A 166 5.46 10.65 -19.30
N ALA A 167 5.13 10.39 -20.56
CA ALA A 167 5.33 11.35 -21.63
C ALA A 167 4.30 12.49 -21.50
N PRO A 168 4.71 13.74 -21.21
CA PRO A 168 3.78 14.79 -20.76
C PRO A 168 2.76 15.20 -21.83
N LEU A 169 3.06 14.95 -23.10
CA LEU A 169 2.22 15.33 -24.24
C LEU A 169 1.30 14.20 -24.72
N LEU A 170 1.52 12.97 -24.26
CA LEU A 170 0.63 11.86 -24.60
C LEU A 170 -0.61 11.88 -23.73
N THR A 171 -1.72 11.46 -24.32
CA THR A 171 -2.97 11.18 -23.64
C THR A 171 -2.90 9.88 -22.85
N VAL A 172 -3.90 9.64 -21.99
CA VAL A 172 -4.03 8.37 -21.24
C VAL A 172 -4.10 7.19 -22.20
N ASP A 173 -4.94 7.26 -23.23
CA ASP A 173 -5.11 6.16 -24.19
C ASP A 173 -3.87 5.94 -25.05
N GLU A 174 -3.14 7.00 -25.40
CA GLU A 174 -1.87 6.86 -26.11
C GLU A 174 -0.80 6.15 -25.28
N HIS A 175 -0.72 6.40 -23.97
CA HIS A 175 0.16 5.63 -23.09
C HIS A 175 -0.24 4.15 -23.06
N LEU A 176 -1.53 3.86 -22.89
CA LEU A 176 -2.03 2.48 -22.85
C LEU A 176 -1.74 1.76 -24.17
N ARG A 177 -1.95 2.41 -25.32
CA ARG A 177 -1.59 1.84 -26.64
C ARG A 177 -0.09 1.62 -26.77
N LEU A 178 0.72 2.58 -26.35
CA LEU A 178 2.18 2.49 -26.43
C LEU A 178 2.72 1.30 -25.63
N PHE A 179 2.29 1.14 -24.38
CA PHE A 179 2.72 0.02 -23.53
C PHE A 179 2.11 -1.30 -23.97
N GLY A 180 0.88 -1.31 -24.48
CA GLY A 180 0.25 -2.51 -25.04
C GLY A 180 0.93 -3.02 -26.32
N ALA A 181 1.50 -2.11 -27.13
CA ALA A 181 2.25 -2.49 -28.33
C ALA A 181 3.56 -3.25 -28.01
N LEU A 182 4.12 -3.07 -26.81
CA LEU A 182 5.31 -3.80 -26.36
C LEU A 182 5.04 -5.30 -26.17
N ASP A 183 3.77 -5.70 -26.01
CA ASP A 183 3.37 -7.09 -25.74
C ASP A 183 2.85 -7.84 -26.97
N GLY A 184 2.77 -7.21 -28.15
CA GLY A 184 2.50 -7.84 -29.47
C GLY A 184 1.13 -8.53 -29.66
N ALA A 185 0.62 -9.25 -28.66
CA ALA A 185 -0.59 -10.06 -28.69
C ALA A 185 -1.84 -9.34 -28.15
N ASN A 186 -1.68 -8.14 -27.57
CA ASN A 186 -2.73 -7.49 -26.77
C ASN A 186 -3.00 -6.02 -27.13
N GLN A 187 -2.55 -5.55 -28.29
CA GLN A 187 -2.64 -4.12 -28.67
C GLN A 187 -4.10 -3.60 -28.63
N ASP A 188 -5.05 -4.37 -29.16
CA ASP A 188 -6.47 -3.99 -29.20
C ASP A 188 -7.14 -3.99 -27.82
N ARG A 189 -6.59 -4.77 -26.88
CA ARG A 189 -7.12 -4.89 -25.50
C ARG A 189 -6.44 -3.95 -24.52
N ALA A 190 -5.37 -3.27 -24.92
CA ALA A 190 -4.57 -2.42 -24.04
C ALA A 190 -5.40 -1.28 -23.43
N VAL A 191 -6.13 -0.53 -24.25
CA VAL A 191 -6.95 0.59 -23.74
C VAL A 191 -8.07 0.09 -22.80
N PRO A 192 -8.92 -0.89 -23.19
CA PRO A 192 -9.93 -1.44 -22.28
C PRO A 192 -9.35 -2.01 -20.98
N THR A 193 -8.25 -2.75 -21.05
CA THR A 193 -7.60 -3.35 -19.87
C THR A 193 -7.05 -2.26 -18.95
N GLY A 194 -6.38 -1.26 -19.51
CA GLY A 194 -5.89 -0.11 -18.77
C GLY A 194 -7.01 0.62 -18.03
N HIS A 195 -8.12 0.92 -18.72
CA HIS A 195 -9.29 1.57 -18.11
C HIS A 195 -9.89 0.72 -16.98
N GLN A 196 -9.91 -0.61 -17.11
CA GLN A 196 -10.36 -1.50 -16.03
C GLN A 196 -9.45 -1.40 -14.79
N ILE A 197 -8.13 -1.34 -14.98
CA ILE A 197 -7.18 -1.19 -13.87
C ILE A 197 -7.33 0.19 -13.22
N LEU A 198 -7.41 1.26 -14.02
CA LEU A 198 -7.60 2.62 -13.51
C LEU A 198 -8.90 2.76 -12.73
N HIS A 199 -9.97 2.12 -13.20
CA HIS A 199 -11.24 2.10 -12.49
C HIS A 199 -11.15 1.41 -11.12
N ARG A 200 -10.36 0.32 -11.01
CA ARG A 200 -10.09 -0.35 -9.73
C ARG A 200 -9.26 0.52 -8.78
N LEU A 201 -8.50 1.49 -9.30
CA LEU A 201 -7.77 2.49 -8.53
C LEU A 201 -8.63 3.74 -8.23
N GLY A 202 -9.95 3.63 -8.37
CA GLY A 202 -10.89 4.71 -8.10
C GLY A 202 -10.82 5.87 -9.10
N TRP A 203 -10.32 5.65 -10.33
CA TRP A 203 -10.25 6.69 -11.35
C TRP A 203 -10.83 6.25 -12.69
N ARG A 204 -11.78 7.04 -13.20
CA ARG A 204 -12.37 6.87 -14.54
C ARG A 204 -11.82 7.96 -15.46
N PRO A 205 -10.77 7.69 -16.25
CA PRO A 205 -10.16 8.69 -17.12
C PRO A 205 -11.10 9.07 -18.28
N ASN A 206 -10.99 10.32 -18.74
CA ASN A 206 -11.23 10.61 -20.15
C ASN A 206 -9.96 10.20 -20.93
N GLY A 207 -10.08 9.26 -21.87
CA GLY A 207 -8.96 8.72 -22.63
C GLY A 207 -8.14 9.77 -23.40
N GLU A 208 -8.78 10.88 -23.79
CA GLU A 208 -8.14 12.00 -24.51
C GLU A 208 -7.44 13.02 -23.59
N GLN A 209 -7.49 12.82 -22.27
CA GLN A 209 -6.85 13.73 -21.34
C GLN A 209 -5.32 13.63 -21.43
N ILE A 210 -4.66 14.79 -21.63
CA ILE A 210 -3.20 14.90 -21.73
C ILE A 210 -2.57 14.72 -20.35
N THR A 211 -1.51 13.90 -20.28
CA THR A 211 -0.91 13.46 -19.01
C THR A 211 -0.34 14.59 -18.16
N ARG A 212 0.23 15.64 -18.76
CA ARG A 212 0.72 16.82 -18.01
C ARG A 212 -0.38 17.56 -17.23
N THR A 213 -1.65 17.36 -17.58
CA THR A 213 -2.79 17.98 -16.88
C THR A 213 -3.27 17.18 -15.67
N LEU A 214 -2.77 15.96 -15.48
CA LEU A 214 -3.15 15.07 -14.39
C LEU A 214 -2.48 15.50 -13.07
N SER A 215 -3.20 15.34 -11.96
CA SER A 215 -2.59 15.46 -10.62
C SER A 215 -1.52 14.38 -10.40
N GLY A 216 -0.56 14.60 -9.50
CA GLY A 216 0.48 13.61 -9.21
C GLY A 216 -0.08 12.23 -8.83
N GLY A 217 -1.12 12.18 -7.98
CA GLY A 217 -1.78 10.92 -7.66
C GLY A 217 -2.44 10.25 -8.87
N THR A 218 -3.00 11.01 -9.80
CA THR A 218 -3.60 10.47 -11.02
C THR A 218 -2.54 9.95 -12.00
N GLN A 219 -1.40 10.64 -12.09
CA GLN A 219 -0.22 10.15 -12.82
C GLN A 219 0.28 8.83 -12.19
N GLN A 220 0.26 8.73 -10.86
CA GLN A 220 0.66 7.50 -10.19
C GLN A 220 -0.30 6.34 -10.46
N LYS A 221 -1.61 6.58 -10.48
CA LYS A 221 -2.60 5.59 -10.93
C LYS A 221 -2.33 5.12 -12.36
N LEU A 222 -1.95 6.04 -13.26
CA LEU A 222 -1.55 5.68 -14.63
C LEU A 222 -0.28 4.83 -14.66
N ASN A 223 0.78 5.18 -13.93
CA ASN A 223 1.99 4.38 -13.82
C ASN A 223 1.70 2.95 -13.33
N LEU A 224 0.84 2.79 -12.33
CA LEU A 224 0.42 1.50 -11.81
C LEU A 224 -0.34 0.67 -12.85
N ALA A 225 -1.25 1.30 -13.60
CA ALA A 225 -1.97 0.63 -14.68
C ALA A 225 -1.05 0.20 -15.81
N LEU A 226 -0.09 1.04 -16.20
CA LEU A 226 0.91 0.71 -17.24
C LEU A 226 1.82 -0.44 -16.80
N ALA A 227 2.25 -0.47 -15.55
CA ALA A 227 3.06 -1.55 -15.00
C ALA A 227 2.31 -2.89 -15.05
N GLN A 228 1.00 -2.90 -14.77
CA GLN A 228 0.18 -4.12 -14.76
C GLN A 228 -0.35 -4.53 -16.14
N LEU A 229 -0.33 -3.63 -17.12
CA LEU A 229 -1.12 -3.72 -18.36
C LEU A 229 -1.01 -5.06 -19.10
N THR A 230 0.19 -5.65 -19.09
CA THR A 230 0.56 -6.86 -19.84
C THR A 230 0.57 -8.12 -18.95
N SER A 231 -0.07 -8.05 -17.78
CA SER A 231 -0.14 -9.16 -16.80
C SER A 231 1.25 -9.73 -16.46
N PRO A 232 2.16 -8.91 -15.90
CA PRO A 232 3.52 -9.32 -15.62
C PRO A 232 3.61 -10.40 -14.54
N GLU A 233 4.71 -11.14 -14.55
CA GLU A 233 5.05 -12.10 -13.50
C GLU A 233 5.75 -11.44 -12.30
N LEU A 234 6.28 -10.24 -12.49
CA LEU A 234 6.96 -9.44 -11.49
C LEU A 234 6.53 -7.97 -11.59
N LEU A 235 6.16 -7.37 -10.46
CA LEU A 235 5.90 -5.94 -10.36
C LEU A 235 6.94 -5.27 -9.47
N LEU A 236 7.48 -4.16 -9.95
CA LEU A 236 8.44 -3.29 -9.27
C LEU A 236 7.74 -1.96 -8.97
N LEU A 237 7.51 -1.64 -7.70
CA LEU A 237 6.69 -0.49 -7.29
C LEU A 237 7.52 0.48 -6.43
N ASP A 238 7.77 1.68 -6.97
CA ASP A 238 8.54 2.72 -6.30
C ASP A 238 7.61 3.73 -5.63
N GLU A 239 7.48 3.65 -4.30
CA GLU A 239 6.63 4.55 -3.50
C GLU A 239 5.21 4.72 -4.08
N PRO A 240 4.48 3.63 -4.37
CA PRO A 240 3.27 3.65 -5.19
C PRO A 240 2.10 4.41 -4.55
N TYR A 241 2.22 4.75 -3.27
CA TYR A 241 1.23 5.48 -2.49
C TYR A 241 1.32 7.00 -2.68
N GLN A 242 2.40 7.50 -3.29
CA GLN A 242 2.67 8.92 -3.30
C GLN A 242 1.58 9.70 -4.04
N GLY A 243 0.97 10.65 -3.33
CA GLY A 243 -0.09 11.50 -3.86
C GLY A 243 -1.47 10.84 -3.97
N LEU A 244 -1.63 9.61 -3.46
CA LEU A 244 -2.93 8.96 -3.34
C LEU A 244 -3.67 9.46 -2.08
N ASP A 245 -4.99 9.58 -2.20
CA ASP A 245 -5.87 9.75 -1.04
C ASP A 245 -6.08 8.41 -0.31
N ALA A 246 -6.75 8.46 0.85
CA ALA A 246 -6.95 7.28 1.69
C ALA A 246 -7.74 6.15 1.00
N LEU A 247 -8.71 6.48 0.14
CA LEU A 247 -9.50 5.47 -0.57
C LEU A 247 -8.67 4.82 -1.68
N ALA A 248 -7.97 5.62 -2.47
CA ALA A 248 -7.08 5.14 -3.53
C ALA A 248 -5.92 4.28 -2.98
N TYR A 249 -5.49 4.56 -1.75
CA TYR A 249 -4.52 3.74 -1.02
C TYR A 249 -5.07 2.34 -0.69
N GLU A 250 -6.32 2.24 -0.22
CA GLU A 250 -6.98 0.94 0.04
C GLU A 250 -7.22 0.15 -1.25
N ASP A 251 -7.64 0.84 -2.31
CA ASP A 251 -7.80 0.28 -3.66
C ASP A 251 -6.49 -0.31 -4.18
N LEU A 252 -5.36 0.39 -3.97
CA LEU A 252 -4.04 -0.09 -4.34
C LEU A 252 -3.66 -1.38 -3.61
N TRP A 253 -3.91 -1.49 -2.30
CA TRP A 253 -3.61 -2.72 -1.54
C TRP A 253 -4.47 -3.90 -1.96
N THR A 254 -5.75 -3.64 -2.26
CA THR A 254 -6.63 -4.64 -2.84
C THR A 254 -6.07 -5.15 -4.18
N LEU A 255 -5.56 -4.23 -5.00
CA LEU A 255 -4.97 -4.55 -6.29
C LEU A 255 -3.65 -5.32 -6.15
N ILE A 256 -2.75 -4.92 -5.23
CA ILE A 256 -1.49 -5.63 -4.93
C ILE A 256 -1.77 -7.06 -4.45
N SER A 257 -2.73 -7.22 -3.54
CA SER A 257 -3.14 -8.53 -3.03
C SER A 257 -3.70 -9.43 -4.14
N ALA A 258 -4.46 -8.85 -5.07
CA ALA A 258 -4.97 -9.56 -6.24
C ALA A 258 -3.84 -10.00 -7.20
N TRP A 259 -2.80 -9.17 -7.40
CA TRP A 259 -1.63 -9.53 -8.20
C TRP A 259 -0.84 -10.69 -7.59
N ARG A 260 -0.60 -10.66 -6.27
CA ARG A 260 0.01 -11.78 -5.56
C ARG A 260 -0.81 -13.07 -5.73
N SER A 261 -2.12 -12.96 -5.57
CA SER A 261 -3.05 -14.10 -5.67
C SER A 261 -3.13 -14.69 -7.07
N SER A 262 -2.93 -13.88 -8.12
CA SER A 262 -2.80 -14.36 -9.51
C SER A 262 -1.41 -14.93 -9.84
N GLY A 263 -0.47 -14.86 -8.88
CA GLY A 263 0.85 -15.46 -8.97
C GLY A 263 1.96 -14.50 -9.41
N ALA A 264 1.74 -13.19 -9.43
CA ALA A 264 2.84 -12.24 -9.61
C ALA A 264 3.70 -12.19 -8.34
N GLY A 265 5.01 -11.99 -8.51
CA GLY A 265 5.87 -11.48 -7.44
C GLY A 265 5.78 -9.96 -7.40
N VAL A 266 5.80 -9.36 -6.21
CA VAL A 266 5.75 -7.90 -6.04
C VAL A 266 6.95 -7.47 -5.21
N LEU A 267 7.79 -6.60 -5.76
CA LEU A 267 8.81 -5.87 -5.02
C LEU A 267 8.37 -4.41 -4.88
N LEU A 268 8.05 -4.04 -3.65
CA LEU A 268 7.66 -2.70 -3.26
C LEU A 268 8.83 -2.04 -2.54
N VAL A 269 9.15 -0.79 -2.87
CA VAL A 269 9.96 0.05 -1.97
C VAL A 269 9.09 1.11 -1.33
N THR A 270 9.27 1.33 -0.02
CA THR A 270 8.56 2.38 0.70
C THR A 270 9.38 2.91 1.87
N HIS A 271 9.10 4.14 2.30
CA HIS A 271 9.59 4.71 3.55
C HIS A 271 8.58 4.56 4.70
N LEU A 272 7.37 4.03 4.43
CA LEU A 272 6.29 3.90 5.40
C LEU A 272 6.30 2.50 6.04
N LEU A 273 6.46 2.45 7.36
CA LEU A 273 6.47 1.21 8.16
C LEU A 273 5.06 0.75 8.57
N ARG A 274 4.01 1.49 8.20
CA ARG A 274 2.64 1.23 8.65
C ARG A 274 2.04 -0.05 8.04
N ASP A 275 2.66 -0.58 6.98
CA ASP A 275 2.03 -1.53 6.07
C ASP A 275 2.73 -2.89 6.02
N ILE A 276 3.54 -3.18 7.05
CA ILE A 276 4.33 -4.41 7.15
C ILE A 276 3.43 -5.64 7.21
N ASP A 277 2.23 -5.52 7.76
CA ASP A 277 1.31 -6.65 7.93
C ASP A 277 0.71 -7.16 6.61
N PHE A 278 0.76 -6.35 5.55
CA PHE A 278 0.25 -6.73 4.22
C PHE A 278 1.30 -7.42 3.33
N VAL A 279 2.55 -7.55 3.81
CA VAL A 279 3.65 -8.09 3.01
C VAL A 279 4.16 -9.40 3.57
N ASP A 280 4.69 -10.27 2.70
CA ASP A 280 5.21 -11.58 3.11
C ASP A 280 6.60 -11.46 3.75
N ARG A 281 7.36 -10.45 3.32
CA ARG A 281 8.72 -10.22 3.82
C ARG A 281 9.12 -8.76 3.73
N VAL A 282 9.74 -8.27 4.81
CA VAL A 282 10.35 -6.95 4.86
C VAL A 282 11.87 -7.09 4.81
N VAL A 283 12.52 -6.24 4.02
CA VAL A 283 13.97 -6.11 3.95
C VAL A 283 14.34 -4.66 4.15
N GLU A 284 15.11 -4.37 5.20
CA GLU A 284 15.55 -3.02 5.49
C GLU A 284 16.87 -2.72 4.76
N LEU A 285 16.94 -1.56 4.11
CA LEU A 285 18.18 -1.04 3.55
C LEU A 285 19.00 -0.36 4.65
N PRO A 286 20.34 -0.55 4.65
CA PRO A 286 21.20 0.13 5.59
C PRO A 286 21.10 1.66 5.42
N ALA A 287 21.26 2.39 6.53
CA ALA A 287 21.35 3.83 6.50
C ALA A 287 22.52 4.25 5.58
N PRO A 288 22.37 5.33 4.79
CA PRO A 288 23.45 5.80 3.94
C PRO A 288 24.69 6.13 4.79
N GLU A 289 25.84 5.56 4.44
CA GLU A 289 27.11 5.91 5.09
C GLU A 289 27.32 7.43 4.98
N SER A 290 27.34 8.10 6.14
CA SER A 290 27.72 9.51 6.22
C SER A 290 29.16 9.63 5.78
N TYR A 291 29.40 10.39 4.71
CA TYR A 291 30.74 10.72 4.25
C TYR A 291 31.46 11.49 5.38
N THR A 292 32.34 10.85 6.14
CA THR A 292 33.30 11.56 6.97
C THR A 292 34.30 12.20 6.00
N GLU A 293 34.18 13.51 5.80
CA GLU A 293 35.16 14.28 5.04
C GLU A 293 36.54 14.03 5.66
N ALA A 294 37.44 13.38 4.92
CA ALA A 294 38.83 13.29 5.33
C ALA A 294 39.37 14.72 5.48
N PRO A 295 40.06 15.06 6.59
CA PRO A 295 40.54 16.41 6.81
C PRO A 295 41.47 16.79 5.65
N LYS A 296 41.15 17.90 4.97
CA LYS A 296 42.03 18.49 3.97
C LYS A 296 43.33 18.88 4.67
N THR A 297 44.36 18.04 4.51
CA THR A 297 45.73 18.39 4.86
C THR A 297 46.10 19.63 4.05
N LYS A 298 46.12 20.79 4.70
CA LYS A 298 46.71 22.00 4.13
C LYS A 298 48.20 21.75 4.01
N GLU A 299 48.65 21.33 2.84
CA GLU A 299 50.06 21.49 2.45
C GLU A 299 50.35 23.00 2.45
N ARG A 300 51.11 23.44 3.45
CA ARG A 300 51.81 24.72 3.42
C ARG A 300 52.93 24.58 2.38
N ALA A 301 52.80 25.28 1.27
CA ALA A 301 53.94 25.55 0.39
C ALA A 301 55.03 26.29 1.19
N VAL A 302 56.26 25.79 1.04
CA VAL A 302 57.51 26.43 1.48
C VAL A 302 57.85 27.57 0.51
#